data_AF-A0A7L1G7P9-F1
#
_entry.id   AF-A0A7L1G7P9-F1
#
_cell.length_a   1.000
_cell.length_b   1.000
_cell.length_c   1.000
_cell.angle_alpha   90.00
_cell.angle_beta   90.00
_cell.angle_gamma   90.00
#
_symmetry.space_group_name_H-M   'P 1'
#
loop_
_entity.id
_entity.type
_entity.pdbx_description
1 polymer ?
#
loop_
_entity_poly.entity_id
_entity_poly.type
_entity_poly.pdbx_seq_one_letter_code
_entity_poly.pdbx_strand_id
1 'polypeptide(L)'
;AYERTCRHLARKSNSVFVSVGYRLAPEHPYPAQFEDCVTATIHFLRTAQDYGVDPSRIIICGDSSGGTLTAAVAQALVNRRDLPKLRAQILIYPFLQSVDFDLPSYQQNKAVPILLKERTITFGLRYVNKDVRLVEKINDWSHIPEDLKLKYKKWVSADHIPQEFKVRGYQPSPTLPLADEVSETLRLFIDPVFSPLLAEDSVIAQLPEAFILTCEYDVLRDDGLLYKKRLEDHGIKVTWCHLQEGFHGTVFLALWGGLVAFRS
;
A
#
# COMPACT_ATOMS: atom_id res chain seq x y z
N ALA A 1 0.47 16.49 10.38
CA ALA A 1 0.59 15.36 11.33
C ALA A 1 1.98 14.71 11.32
N TYR A 2 2.60 14.47 10.15
CA TYR A 2 3.87 13.72 10.05
C TYR A 2 5.16 14.50 10.34
N GLU A 3 5.12 15.81 10.57
CA GLU A 3 6.33 16.63 10.82
C GLU A 3 7.23 16.04 11.91
N ARG A 4 6.65 15.62 13.05
CA ARG A 4 7.42 15.05 14.17
C ARG A 4 8.12 13.75 13.78
N THR A 5 7.41 12.88 13.07
CA THR A 5 7.92 11.60 12.56
C THR A 5 9.05 11.83 11.56
N CYS A 6 8.83 12.68 10.55
CA CYS A 6 9.86 13.00 9.55
C CYS A 6 11.11 13.59 10.20
N ARG A 7 10.95 14.51 11.17
CA ARG A 7 12.08 15.09 11.92
C ARG A 7 12.81 14.07 12.78
N HIS A 8 12.09 13.14 13.40
CA HIS A 8 12.69 12.05 14.17
C HIS A 8 13.53 11.15 13.25
N LEU A 9 12.96 10.71 12.14
CA LEU A 9 13.64 9.87 11.15
C LEU A 9 14.86 10.57 10.55
N ALA A 10 14.71 11.83 10.12
CA ALA A 10 15.81 12.63 9.58
C ALA A 10 17.02 12.69 10.53
N ARG A 11 16.78 12.92 11.83
CA ARG A 11 17.83 12.95 12.86
C ARG A 11 18.46 11.58 13.10
N LYS A 12 17.64 10.51 13.12
CA LYS A 12 18.13 9.14 13.40
C LYS A 12 18.88 8.54 12.23
N SER A 13 18.50 8.86 11.00
CA SER A 13 19.13 8.34 9.79
C SER A 13 20.21 9.26 9.20
N ASN A 14 20.39 10.46 9.77
CA ASN A 14 21.23 11.51 9.21
C ASN A 14 20.92 11.76 7.71
N SER A 15 19.64 11.91 7.41
CA SER A 15 19.14 12.05 6.03
C SER A 15 18.27 13.29 5.88
N VAL A 16 18.21 13.82 4.65
CA VAL A 16 17.22 14.82 4.27
C VAL A 16 15.87 14.13 4.06
N PHE A 17 14.81 14.66 4.68
CA PHE A 17 13.45 14.14 4.54
C PHE A 17 12.58 15.17 3.81
N VAL A 18 11.99 14.76 2.68
CA VAL A 18 11.02 15.57 1.94
C VAL A 18 9.64 14.96 2.14
N SER A 19 8.78 15.68 2.88
CA SER A 19 7.38 15.28 3.07
C SER A 19 6.52 15.97 2.02
N VAL A 20 5.86 15.17 1.18
CA VAL A 20 5.03 15.69 0.09
C VAL A 20 3.65 16.07 0.63
N GLY A 21 3.31 17.35 0.57
CA GLY A 21 1.96 17.86 0.86
C GLY A 21 1.03 17.68 -0.33
N TYR A 22 0.76 16.43 -0.72
CA TYR A 22 -0.12 16.11 -1.85
C TYR A 22 -1.59 16.47 -1.55
N ARG A 23 -2.35 16.78 -2.60
CA ARG A 23 -3.78 17.09 -2.53
C ARG A 23 -4.59 15.91 -1.96
N LEU A 24 -5.59 16.17 -1.12
CA LEU A 24 -6.37 15.11 -0.45
C LEU A 24 -7.76 14.93 -1.08
N ALA A 25 -8.26 13.70 -1.03
CA ALA A 25 -9.66 13.40 -1.26
C ALA A 25 -10.49 13.75 0.00
N PRO A 26 -11.77 14.14 -0.15
CA PRO A 26 -12.55 14.15 -1.39
C PRO A 26 -12.39 15.41 -2.27
N GLU A 27 -11.73 16.46 -1.79
CA GLU A 27 -11.61 17.74 -2.52
C GLU A 27 -10.86 17.57 -3.85
N HIS A 28 -9.87 16.69 -3.87
CA HIS A 28 -9.14 16.28 -5.06
C HIS A 28 -9.12 14.75 -5.14
N PRO A 29 -10.05 14.13 -5.88
CA PRO A 29 -10.14 12.68 -5.95
C PRO A 29 -8.96 12.08 -6.72
N TYR A 30 -8.85 10.75 -6.64
CA TYR A 30 -7.93 9.96 -7.45
C TYR A 30 -7.96 10.41 -8.94
N PRO A 31 -6.80 10.57 -9.62
CA PRO A 31 -5.44 10.22 -9.18
C PRO A 31 -4.58 11.42 -8.69
N ALA A 32 -5.17 12.53 -8.23
CA ALA A 32 -4.44 13.77 -7.90
C ALA A 32 -3.23 13.57 -6.96
N GLN A 33 -3.38 12.70 -5.95
CA GLN A 33 -2.33 12.37 -4.98
C GLN A 33 -1.10 11.76 -5.65
N PHE A 34 -1.34 10.84 -6.59
CA PHE A 34 -0.29 10.14 -7.32
C PHE A 34 0.45 11.12 -8.24
N GLU A 35 -0.27 11.98 -8.96
CA GLU A 35 0.33 13.02 -9.81
C GLU A 35 1.25 13.97 -9.01
N ASP A 36 0.79 14.39 -7.83
CA ASP A 36 1.57 15.27 -6.95
C ASP A 36 2.83 14.56 -6.44
N CYS A 37 2.71 13.30 -5.99
CA CYS A 37 3.84 12.50 -5.52
C CYS A 37 4.85 12.20 -6.64
N VAL A 38 4.38 11.90 -7.86
CA VAL A 38 5.26 11.73 -9.03
C VAL A 38 5.99 13.04 -9.33
N THR A 39 5.27 14.16 -9.40
CA THR A 39 5.84 15.49 -9.68
C THR A 39 6.89 15.88 -8.65
N ALA A 40 6.58 15.75 -7.37
CA ALA A 40 7.51 16.04 -6.28
C ALA A 40 8.74 15.13 -6.32
N THR A 41 8.55 13.83 -6.57
CA THR A 41 9.66 12.86 -6.65
C THR A 41 10.58 13.18 -7.82
N ILE A 42 10.03 13.46 -9.01
CA ILE A 42 10.82 13.85 -10.20
C ILE A 42 11.59 15.13 -9.93
N HIS A 43 10.94 16.14 -9.34
CA HIS A 43 11.60 17.40 -9.00
C HIS A 43 12.77 17.18 -8.05
N PHE A 44 12.56 16.39 -6.99
CA PHE A 44 13.62 16.10 -6.03
C PHE A 44 14.76 15.29 -6.64
N LEU A 45 14.47 14.26 -7.46
CA LEU A 45 15.50 13.49 -8.17
C LEU A 45 16.39 14.38 -9.07
N ARG A 46 15.84 15.46 -9.63
CA ARG A 46 16.58 16.42 -10.48
C ARG A 46 17.38 17.44 -9.69
N THR A 47 16.96 17.77 -8.48
CA THR A 47 17.50 18.89 -7.67
C THR A 47 18.17 18.42 -6.38
N ALA A 48 18.28 17.12 -6.15
CA ALA A 48 18.78 16.56 -4.89
C ALA A 48 20.14 17.12 -4.45
N GLN A 49 21.03 17.40 -5.42
CA GLN A 49 22.35 17.97 -5.14
C GLN A 49 22.27 19.37 -4.52
N ASP A 50 21.24 20.16 -4.85
CA ASP A 50 21.01 21.49 -4.26
C ASP A 50 20.74 21.41 -2.76
N TYR A 51 20.29 20.24 -2.29
CA TYR A 51 20.04 19.94 -0.87
C TYR A 51 21.18 19.13 -0.23
N GLY A 52 22.32 18.98 -0.91
CA GLY A 52 23.45 18.16 -0.45
C GLY A 52 23.16 16.66 -0.44
N VAL A 53 22.16 16.20 -1.20
CA VAL A 53 21.78 14.79 -1.28
C VAL A 53 22.39 14.15 -2.52
N ASP A 54 22.99 12.99 -2.32
CA ASP A 54 23.49 12.14 -3.40
C ASP A 54 22.30 11.50 -4.16
N PRO A 55 22.09 11.79 -5.45
CA PRO A 55 20.95 11.29 -6.21
C PRO A 55 20.87 9.77 -6.31
N SER A 56 22.00 9.05 -6.13
CA SER A 56 22.03 7.58 -6.14
C SER A 56 21.55 6.94 -4.85
N ARG A 57 21.30 7.73 -3.80
CA ARG A 57 20.91 7.27 -2.45
C ARG A 57 19.50 7.70 -2.05
N ILE A 58 18.66 8.07 -3.01
CA ILE A 58 17.29 8.53 -2.75
C ILE A 58 16.37 7.34 -2.55
N ILE A 59 15.62 7.37 -1.44
CA ILE A 59 14.65 6.36 -1.04
C ILE A 59 13.27 7.01 -1.01
N ILE A 60 12.24 6.30 -1.49
CA ILE A 60 10.84 6.70 -1.34
C ILE A 60 10.19 5.88 -0.23
N CYS A 61 9.33 6.51 0.58
CA CYS A 61 8.70 5.84 1.70
C CYS A 61 7.30 6.37 2.00
N GLY A 62 6.44 5.50 2.53
CA GLY A 62 5.12 5.87 2.99
C GLY A 62 4.44 4.74 3.74
N ASP A 63 3.43 5.10 4.52
CA ASP A 63 2.67 4.19 5.34
C ASP A 63 1.19 4.15 4.94
N SER A 64 0.55 2.98 5.04
CA SER A 64 -0.85 2.78 4.65
C SER A 64 -1.11 3.20 3.19
N SER A 65 -1.99 4.16 2.93
CA SER A 65 -2.22 4.76 1.60
C SER A 65 -0.98 5.46 1.04
N GLY A 66 -0.10 5.98 1.90
CA GLY A 66 1.22 6.47 1.50
C GLY A 66 2.14 5.34 1.01
N GLY A 67 1.94 4.11 1.49
CA GLY A 67 2.57 2.91 0.96
C GLY A 67 2.08 2.58 -0.45
N THR A 68 0.77 2.74 -0.71
CA THR A 68 0.21 2.63 -2.07
C THR A 68 0.88 3.62 -3.02
N LEU A 69 0.95 4.90 -2.64
CA LEU A 69 1.61 5.95 -3.43
C LEU A 69 3.10 5.67 -3.64
N THR A 70 3.78 5.15 -2.62
CA THR A 70 5.20 4.77 -2.69
C THR A 70 5.43 3.71 -3.76
N ALA A 71 4.64 2.63 -3.75
CA ALA A 71 4.73 1.58 -4.74
C ALA A 71 4.36 2.09 -6.14
N ALA A 72 3.25 2.83 -6.27
CA ALA A 72 2.80 3.38 -7.56
C ALA A 72 3.82 4.34 -8.18
N VAL A 73 4.42 5.24 -7.39
CA VAL A 73 5.46 6.16 -7.87
C VAL A 73 6.71 5.40 -8.30
N ALA A 74 7.16 4.41 -7.51
CA ALA A 74 8.30 3.59 -7.90
C ALA A 74 8.06 2.88 -9.24
N GLN A 75 6.86 2.33 -9.44
CA GLN A 75 6.42 1.71 -10.69
C GLN A 75 6.39 2.70 -11.86
N ALA A 76 5.88 3.91 -11.65
CA ALA A 76 5.81 4.93 -12.70
C ALA A 76 7.19 5.43 -13.17
N LEU A 77 8.21 5.31 -12.32
CA LEU A 77 9.55 5.78 -12.61
C LEU A 77 10.47 4.73 -13.25
N VAL A 78 10.08 3.44 -13.32
CA VAL A 78 10.97 2.38 -13.84
C VAL A 78 11.48 2.65 -15.27
N ASN A 79 10.65 3.29 -16.11
CA ASN A 79 10.97 3.60 -17.50
C ASN A 79 11.63 4.98 -17.71
N ARG A 80 11.85 5.77 -16.64
CA ARG A 80 12.42 7.12 -16.72
C ARG A 80 13.94 7.10 -16.71
N ARG A 81 14.53 6.87 -17.90
CA ARG A 81 15.99 6.83 -18.11
C ARG A 81 16.68 8.18 -17.96
N ASP A 82 15.93 9.28 -17.99
CA ASP A 82 16.44 10.64 -17.78
C ASP A 82 16.62 11.01 -16.29
N LEU A 83 16.27 10.11 -15.37
CA LEU A 83 16.32 10.34 -13.93
C LEU A 83 17.29 9.36 -13.24
N PRO A 84 17.92 9.78 -12.12
CA PRO A 84 18.55 8.84 -11.20
C PRO A 84 17.56 7.77 -10.73
N LYS A 85 18.02 6.52 -10.58
CA LYS A 85 17.19 5.44 -10.05
C LYS A 85 16.96 5.62 -8.56
N LEU A 86 15.75 5.29 -8.09
CA LEU A 86 15.47 5.12 -6.67
C LEU A 86 16.35 4.00 -6.11
N ARG A 87 16.94 4.24 -4.94
CA ARG A 87 17.80 3.27 -4.26
C ARG A 87 16.99 2.15 -3.61
N ALA A 88 15.87 2.51 -2.99
CA ALA A 88 14.96 1.59 -2.30
C ALA A 88 13.55 2.18 -2.19
N GLN A 89 12.58 1.34 -1.84
CA GLN A 89 11.23 1.73 -1.42
C GLN A 89 10.93 1.18 -0.02
N ILE A 90 10.32 1.99 0.84
CA ILE A 90 9.91 1.59 2.20
C ILE A 90 8.39 1.64 2.29
N LEU A 91 7.78 0.48 2.50
CA LEU A 91 6.34 0.27 2.53
C LEU A 91 5.94 -0.15 3.94
N ILE A 92 5.19 0.69 4.64
CA ILE A 92 4.78 0.42 6.02
C ILE A 92 3.28 0.10 6.01
N TYR A 93 2.92 -1.14 6.37
CA TYR A 93 1.55 -1.70 6.34
C TYR A 93 0.72 -1.24 5.12
N PRO A 94 1.22 -1.44 3.89
CA PRO A 94 0.68 -0.79 2.70
C PRO A 94 -0.66 -1.42 2.26
N PHE A 95 -1.56 -0.58 1.73
CA PHE A 95 -2.70 -1.04 0.92
C PHE A 95 -2.22 -1.21 -0.52
N LEU A 96 -2.43 -2.37 -1.16
CA LEU A 96 -1.85 -2.66 -2.47
C LEU A 96 -2.79 -3.35 -3.46
N GLN A 97 -3.97 -3.80 -3.04
CA GLN A 97 -4.96 -4.37 -3.95
C GLN A 97 -6.40 -4.15 -3.47
N SER A 98 -7.33 -4.09 -4.43
CA SER A 98 -8.78 -4.05 -4.17
C SER A 98 -9.57 -5.14 -4.92
N VAL A 99 -8.92 -6.23 -5.32
CA VAL A 99 -9.56 -7.33 -6.05
C VAL A 99 -10.03 -8.47 -5.15
N ASP A 100 -9.45 -8.58 -3.96
CA ASP A 100 -9.78 -9.63 -2.99
C ASP A 100 -9.76 -9.06 -1.57
N PHE A 101 -10.92 -8.57 -1.13
CA PHE A 101 -11.14 -8.16 0.26
C PHE A 101 -11.50 -9.35 1.16
N ASP A 102 -11.29 -10.59 0.70
CA ASP A 102 -11.62 -11.79 1.46
C ASP A 102 -10.41 -12.68 1.76
N LEU A 103 -9.21 -12.19 1.48
CA LEU A 103 -7.96 -12.80 1.94
C LEU A 103 -7.97 -13.01 3.48
N PRO A 104 -7.18 -13.97 4.00
CA PRO A 104 -7.16 -14.35 5.41
C PRO A 104 -7.14 -13.16 6.40
N SER A 105 -6.29 -12.17 6.18
CA SER A 105 -6.17 -10.99 7.05
C SER A 105 -7.41 -10.11 7.05
N TYR A 106 -8.10 -9.93 5.91
CA TYR A 106 -9.35 -9.17 5.86
C TYR A 106 -10.46 -9.87 6.65
N GLN A 107 -10.52 -11.21 6.64
CA GLN A 107 -11.48 -11.96 7.47
C GLN A 107 -11.10 -11.94 8.95
N GLN A 108 -9.86 -12.32 9.26
CA GLN A 108 -9.36 -12.52 10.63
C GLN A 108 -9.28 -11.21 11.42
N ASN A 109 -8.98 -10.10 10.75
CA ASN A 109 -8.76 -8.80 11.40
C ASN A 109 -9.89 -7.80 11.11
N LYS A 110 -11.04 -8.24 10.57
CA LYS A 110 -12.14 -7.37 10.11
C LYS A 110 -12.62 -6.33 11.13
N ALA A 111 -12.53 -6.67 12.42
CA ALA A 111 -13.02 -5.86 13.54
C ALA A 111 -11.90 -5.29 14.43
N VAL A 112 -10.62 -5.39 14.02
CA VAL A 112 -9.52 -4.82 14.80
C VAL A 112 -9.60 -3.28 14.79
N PRO A 113 -9.47 -2.60 15.94
CA PRO A 113 -9.51 -1.14 16.01
C PRO A 113 -8.48 -0.41 15.12
N ILE A 114 -8.71 0.89 14.91
CA ILE A 114 -8.06 1.79 13.92
C ILE A 114 -8.53 1.57 12.48
N LEU A 115 -8.33 0.37 11.92
CA LEU A 115 -8.69 0.06 10.53
C LEU A 115 -9.55 -1.22 10.42
N LEU A 116 -10.87 -1.01 10.35
CA LEU A 116 -11.86 -2.05 10.09
C LEU A 116 -11.92 -2.39 8.59
N LYS A 117 -12.30 -3.63 8.23
CA LYS A 117 -12.48 -4.05 6.82
C LYS A 117 -13.42 -3.10 6.06
N GLU A 118 -14.61 -2.85 6.60
CA GLU A 118 -15.60 -1.94 6.00
C GLU A 118 -15.07 -0.50 5.86
N ARG A 119 -14.25 -0.05 6.82
CA ARG A 119 -13.64 1.27 6.79
C ARG A 119 -12.60 1.38 5.67
N THR A 120 -11.81 0.33 5.42
CA THR A 120 -10.89 0.26 4.27
C THR A 120 -11.64 0.42 2.96
N ILE A 121 -12.73 -0.33 2.76
CA ILE A 121 -13.55 -0.25 1.55
C ILE A 121 -14.18 1.15 1.41
N THR A 122 -14.70 1.70 2.50
CA THR A 122 -15.28 3.05 2.53
C THR A 122 -14.25 4.13 2.15
N PHE A 123 -13.02 4.03 2.68
CA PHE A 123 -11.95 4.95 2.31
C PHE A 123 -11.56 4.80 0.84
N GLY A 124 -11.44 3.58 0.33
CA GLY A 124 -11.18 3.33 -1.09
C GLY A 124 -12.23 3.98 -1.98
N LEU A 125 -13.52 3.78 -1.69
CA LEU A 125 -14.63 4.39 -2.44
C LEU A 125 -14.60 5.92 -2.40
N ARG A 126 -14.39 6.53 -1.23
CA ARG A 126 -14.27 7.99 -1.10
C ARG A 126 -13.07 8.53 -1.87
N TYR A 127 -11.95 7.81 -1.82
CA TYR A 127 -10.71 8.19 -2.50
C TYR A 127 -10.90 8.25 -4.02
N VAL A 128 -11.67 7.33 -4.58
CA VAL A 128 -12.02 7.31 -6.02
C VAL A 128 -13.32 8.04 -6.34
N ASN A 129 -13.88 8.81 -5.40
CA ASN A 129 -15.14 9.55 -5.53
C ASN A 129 -16.33 8.69 -6.01
N LYS A 130 -16.46 7.49 -5.44
CA LYS A 130 -17.56 6.56 -5.68
C LYS A 130 -18.44 6.43 -4.43
N ASP A 131 -19.65 5.94 -4.67
CA ASP A 131 -20.70 5.86 -3.67
C ASP A 131 -20.36 4.83 -2.58
N VAL A 132 -20.36 5.27 -1.32
CA VAL A 132 -20.12 4.41 -0.15
C VAL A 132 -21.21 3.37 0.07
N ARG A 133 -22.38 3.50 -0.57
CA ARG A 133 -23.42 2.46 -0.57
C ARG A 133 -22.99 1.17 -1.25
N LEU A 134 -21.87 1.18 -2.00
CA LEU A 134 -21.29 -0.01 -2.62
C LEU A 134 -20.47 -0.88 -1.64
N VAL A 135 -20.26 -0.45 -0.39
CA VAL A 135 -19.43 -1.16 0.59
C VAL A 135 -19.87 -2.61 0.78
N GLU A 136 -21.17 -2.86 0.95
CA GLU A 136 -21.71 -4.21 1.17
C GLU A 136 -21.39 -5.14 -0.02
N LYS A 137 -21.62 -4.66 -1.24
CA LYS A 137 -21.35 -5.43 -2.47
C LYS A 137 -19.87 -5.76 -2.66
N ILE A 138 -18.99 -4.83 -2.31
CA ILE A 138 -17.53 -5.03 -2.36
C ILE A 138 -17.08 -5.97 -1.24
N ASN A 139 -17.67 -5.83 -0.05
CA ASN A 139 -17.36 -6.67 1.11
C ASN A 139 -17.73 -8.14 0.86
N ASP A 140 -18.83 -8.37 0.13
CA ASP A 140 -19.31 -9.68 -0.31
C ASP A 140 -18.57 -10.21 -1.55
N TRP A 141 -17.48 -9.56 -1.95
CA TRP A 141 -16.62 -9.98 -3.06
C TRP A 141 -17.35 -10.13 -4.41
N SER A 142 -18.44 -9.36 -4.57
CA SER A 142 -19.32 -9.33 -5.74
C SER A 142 -18.91 -8.25 -6.75
N HIS A 143 -17.72 -7.65 -6.59
CA HIS A 143 -17.24 -6.53 -7.40
C HIS A 143 -16.20 -6.87 -8.47
N ILE A 144 -15.65 -8.09 -8.43
CA ILE A 144 -14.71 -8.58 -9.44
C ILE A 144 -15.34 -9.72 -10.25
N PRO A 145 -15.39 -9.63 -11.59
CA PRO A 145 -15.78 -10.72 -12.48
C PRO A 145 -14.87 -11.96 -12.34
N GLU A 146 -15.41 -13.16 -12.60
CA GLU A 146 -14.66 -14.42 -12.47
C GLU A 146 -13.40 -14.48 -13.36
N ASP A 147 -13.45 -13.96 -14.58
CA ASP A 147 -12.29 -13.91 -15.48
C ASP A 147 -11.15 -13.04 -14.93
N LEU A 148 -11.48 -11.92 -14.27
CA LEU A 148 -10.49 -11.08 -13.60
C LEU A 148 -9.99 -11.73 -12.30
N LYS A 149 -10.83 -12.43 -11.55
CA LYS A 149 -10.38 -13.25 -10.40
C LYS A 149 -9.35 -14.26 -10.85
N LEU A 150 -9.63 -15.01 -11.92
CA LEU A 150 -8.70 -15.99 -12.50
C LEU A 150 -7.42 -15.33 -13.01
N LYS A 151 -7.51 -14.18 -13.69
CA LYS A 151 -6.35 -13.41 -14.17
C LYS A 151 -5.41 -13.03 -13.03
N TYR A 152 -5.95 -12.52 -11.94
CA TYR A 152 -5.16 -12.00 -10.82
C TYR A 152 -4.82 -13.04 -9.76
N LYS A 153 -5.45 -14.23 -9.76
CA LYS A 153 -5.17 -15.35 -8.83
C LYS A 153 -3.69 -15.74 -8.74
N LYS A 154 -2.93 -15.56 -9.83
CA LYS A 154 -1.48 -15.80 -9.84
C LYS A 154 -0.70 -14.89 -8.88
N TRP A 155 -1.25 -13.75 -8.48
CA TRP A 155 -0.61 -12.78 -7.59
C TRP A 155 -1.43 -12.51 -6.31
N VAL A 156 -2.76 -12.50 -6.43
CA VAL A 156 -3.70 -12.24 -5.33
C VAL A 156 -4.50 -13.51 -5.07
N SER A 157 -4.04 -14.32 -4.11
CA SER A 157 -4.71 -15.54 -3.68
C SER A 157 -4.25 -15.93 -2.28
N ALA A 158 -5.16 -16.48 -1.47
CA ALA A 158 -4.85 -17.09 -0.19
C ALA A 158 -3.88 -18.30 -0.29
N ASP A 159 -3.74 -18.87 -1.49
CA ASP A 159 -2.76 -19.94 -1.78
C ASP A 159 -1.31 -19.44 -1.62
N HIS A 160 -1.08 -18.15 -1.86
CA HIS A 160 0.21 -17.50 -1.73
C HIS A 160 0.50 -16.99 -0.31
N ILE A 161 -0.48 -17.13 0.61
CA ILE A 161 -0.33 -16.75 2.01
C ILE A 161 0.18 -17.96 2.81
N PRO A 162 1.30 -17.83 3.56
CA PRO A 162 1.80 -18.90 4.42
C PRO A 162 0.76 -19.40 5.44
N GLN A 163 0.85 -20.67 5.82
CA GLN A 163 -0.18 -21.33 6.65
C GLN A 163 -0.28 -20.72 8.05
N GLU A 164 0.84 -20.26 8.61
CA GLU A 164 0.88 -19.59 9.92
C GLU A 164 0.00 -18.34 9.98
N PHE A 165 -0.27 -17.69 8.84
CA PHE A 165 -1.12 -16.50 8.77
C PHE A 165 -2.61 -16.80 8.57
N LYS A 166 -2.99 -18.07 8.38
CA LYS A 166 -4.36 -18.54 8.12
C LYS A 166 -5.02 -19.20 9.34
N VAL A 167 -4.35 -19.20 10.49
CA VAL A 167 -4.72 -20.03 11.65
C VAL A 167 -5.91 -19.50 12.46
N ARG A 168 -6.37 -18.26 12.24
CA ARG A 168 -7.45 -17.63 13.04
C ARG A 168 -8.83 -17.73 12.37
N GLY A 169 -9.16 -18.90 11.84
CA GLY A 169 -10.50 -19.19 11.32
C GLY A 169 -10.77 -18.68 9.91
N TYR A 170 -9.72 -18.55 9.07
CA TYR A 170 -9.91 -18.28 7.65
C TYR A 170 -10.70 -19.42 6.98
N GLN A 171 -11.69 -19.05 6.17
CA GLN A 171 -12.45 -19.98 5.33
C GLN A 171 -12.53 -19.41 3.91
N PRO A 172 -12.21 -20.17 2.86
CA PRO A 172 -12.40 -19.71 1.49
C PRO A 172 -13.88 -19.39 1.23
N SER A 173 -14.18 -18.18 0.78
CA SER A 173 -15.56 -17.80 0.43
C SER A 173 -15.94 -18.26 -0.98
N PRO A 174 -17.23 -18.57 -1.22
CA PRO A 174 -17.72 -18.82 -2.57
C PRO A 174 -17.69 -17.54 -3.41
N THR A 175 -17.41 -17.67 -4.70
CA THR A 175 -17.56 -16.55 -5.64
C THR A 175 -19.04 -16.23 -5.83
N LEU A 176 -19.40 -14.96 -5.61
CA LEU A 176 -20.72 -14.44 -5.99
C LEU A 176 -20.69 -13.80 -7.39
N PRO A 177 -21.82 -13.79 -8.12
CA PRO A 177 -21.93 -13.08 -9.39
C PRO A 177 -21.61 -11.59 -9.26
N LEU A 178 -21.13 -10.99 -10.36
CA LEU A 178 -20.87 -9.56 -10.43
C LEU A 178 -22.18 -8.77 -10.21
N ALA A 179 -22.15 -7.77 -9.33
CA ALA A 179 -23.24 -6.80 -9.23
C ALA A 179 -23.18 -5.78 -10.39
N ASP A 180 -24.33 -5.41 -10.97
CA ASP A 180 -24.34 -4.49 -12.12
C ASP A 180 -23.80 -3.09 -11.77
N GLU A 181 -23.96 -2.63 -10.53
CA GLU A 181 -23.66 -1.26 -10.12
C GLU A 181 -22.18 -0.98 -9.79
N VAL A 182 -21.28 -1.96 -9.95
CA VAL A 182 -19.85 -1.84 -9.59
C VAL A 182 -18.91 -1.74 -10.80
N SER A 183 -19.43 -1.79 -12.03
CA SER A 183 -18.62 -1.82 -13.27
C SER A 183 -17.67 -0.62 -13.45
N GLU A 184 -18.11 0.60 -13.12
CA GLU A 184 -17.23 1.77 -13.20
C GLU A 184 -16.17 1.79 -12.08
N THR A 185 -16.54 1.37 -10.88
CA THR A 185 -15.63 1.28 -9.72
C THR A 185 -14.56 0.21 -9.96
N LEU A 186 -14.93 -0.90 -10.61
CA LEU A 186 -14.04 -1.99 -10.98
C LEU A 186 -12.83 -1.50 -11.78
N ARG A 187 -13.04 -0.63 -12.79
CA ARG A 187 -11.94 -0.10 -13.62
C ARG A 187 -10.90 0.64 -12.80
N LEU A 188 -11.34 1.40 -11.79
CA LEU A 188 -10.44 2.13 -10.89
C LEU A 188 -9.74 1.19 -9.92
N PHE A 189 -10.44 0.15 -9.44
CA PHE A 189 -9.91 -0.83 -8.49
C PHE A 189 -8.84 -1.74 -9.11
N ILE A 190 -8.90 -2.00 -10.41
CA ILE A 190 -7.88 -2.81 -11.11
C ILE A 190 -6.75 -1.96 -11.71
N ASP A 191 -6.82 -0.63 -11.59
CA ASP A 191 -5.76 0.26 -12.04
C ASP A 191 -4.52 0.05 -11.16
N PRO A 192 -3.33 -0.25 -11.73
CA PRO A 192 -2.10 -0.41 -10.97
C PRO A 192 -1.68 0.79 -10.12
N VAL A 193 -2.16 2.01 -10.42
CA VAL A 193 -1.88 3.16 -9.54
C VAL A 193 -2.68 3.08 -8.24
N PHE A 194 -3.90 2.55 -8.27
CA PHE A 194 -4.72 2.31 -7.07
C PHE A 194 -4.40 0.97 -6.40
N SER A 195 -4.10 -0.05 -7.19
CA SER A 195 -3.73 -1.40 -6.75
C SER A 195 -2.33 -1.80 -7.28
N PRO A 196 -1.23 -1.27 -6.71
CA PRO A 196 0.14 -1.53 -7.19
C PRO A 196 0.54 -3.00 -7.21
N LEU A 197 -0.11 -3.87 -6.44
CA LEU A 197 0.10 -5.32 -6.50
C LEU A 197 -0.34 -5.92 -7.85
N LEU A 198 -1.09 -5.20 -8.69
CA LEU A 198 -1.59 -5.68 -9.99
C LEU A 198 -0.75 -5.23 -11.19
N ALA A 199 0.31 -4.45 -10.96
CA ALA A 199 1.19 -3.98 -12.03
C ALA A 199 1.76 -5.14 -12.87
N GLU A 200 2.17 -4.87 -14.10
CA GLU A 200 2.74 -5.90 -14.97
C GLU A 200 4.07 -6.45 -14.41
N ASP A 201 4.35 -7.73 -14.66
CA ASP A 201 5.59 -8.39 -14.22
C ASP A 201 6.84 -7.66 -14.72
N SER A 202 6.78 -7.11 -15.94
CA SER A 202 7.86 -6.30 -16.53
C SER A 202 8.14 -5.00 -15.76
N VAL A 203 7.16 -4.45 -15.05
CA VAL A 203 7.33 -3.29 -14.17
C VAL A 203 7.89 -3.73 -12.83
N ILE A 204 7.33 -4.80 -12.23
CA ILE A 204 7.77 -5.33 -10.93
C ILE A 204 9.25 -5.73 -10.97
N ALA A 205 9.70 -6.38 -12.05
CA ALA A 205 11.09 -6.81 -12.22
C ALA A 205 12.12 -5.68 -12.28
N GLN A 206 11.68 -4.42 -12.41
CA GLN A 206 12.55 -3.25 -12.50
C GLN A 206 12.53 -2.40 -11.22
N LEU A 207 11.74 -2.78 -10.22
CA LEU A 207 11.61 -2.03 -8.99
C LEU A 207 12.90 -2.06 -8.15
N PRO A 208 13.15 -1.02 -7.33
CA PRO A 208 14.28 -1.03 -6.42
C PRO A 208 14.04 -2.01 -5.27
N GLU A 209 15.09 -2.32 -4.51
CA GLU A 209 14.95 -3.13 -3.28
C GLU A 209 13.92 -2.53 -2.33
N ALA A 210 13.24 -3.38 -1.58
CA ALA A 210 12.14 -2.96 -0.72
C ALA A 210 12.40 -3.27 0.75
N PHE A 211 11.96 -2.38 1.62
CA PHE A 211 11.64 -2.70 3.00
C PHE A 211 10.12 -2.76 3.15
N ILE A 212 9.59 -3.84 3.70
CA ILE A 212 8.16 -4.00 3.94
C ILE A 212 7.94 -4.26 5.43
N LEU A 213 7.11 -3.45 6.07
CA LEU A 213 6.60 -3.70 7.41
C LEU A 213 5.15 -4.16 7.31
N THR A 214 4.80 -5.29 7.93
CA THR A 214 3.40 -5.71 8.11
C THR A 214 3.08 -5.87 9.59
N CYS A 215 1.80 -5.78 9.93
CA CYS A 215 1.29 -5.92 11.28
C CYS A 215 0.37 -7.14 11.36
N GLU A 216 0.43 -7.90 12.45
CA GLU A 216 -0.36 -9.13 12.58
C GLU A 216 -1.87 -8.89 12.69
N TYR A 217 -2.24 -7.81 13.38
CA TYR A 217 -3.62 -7.39 13.58
C TYR A 217 -3.97 -6.23 12.64
N ASP A 218 -3.83 -6.47 11.33
CA ASP A 218 -4.13 -5.51 10.26
C ASP A 218 -4.84 -6.23 9.11
N VAL A 219 -5.91 -5.63 8.59
CA VAL A 219 -6.62 -6.13 7.40
C VAL A 219 -5.77 -6.07 6.14
N LEU A 220 -4.74 -5.22 6.12
CA LEU A 220 -3.80 -5.06 4.99
C LEU A 220 -2.56 -5.95 5.10
N ARG A 221 -2.49 -6.83 6.11
CA ARG A 221 -1.31 -7.70 6.30
C ARG A 221 -1.01 -8.51 5.05
N ASP A 222 -2.02 -9.11 4.45
CA ASP A 222 -1.83 -10.01 3.32
C ASP A 222 -1.48 -9.24 2.04
N ASP A 223 -1.94 -7.99 1.85
CA ASP A 223 -1.47 -7.12 0.76
C ASP A 223 0.06 -6.99 0.78
N GLY A 224 0.64 -6.73 1.96
CA GLY A 224 2.08 -6.64 2.14
C GLY A 224 2.81 -7.98 1.94
N LEU A 225 2.23 -9.10 2.39
CA LEU A 225 2.81 -10.44 2.21
C LEU A 225 2.83 -10.84 0.72
N LEU A 226 1.74 -10.59 0.00
CA LEU A 226 1.64 -10.88 -1.43
C LEU A 226 2.59 -10.02 -2.24
N TYR A 227 2.73 -8.73 -1.90
CA TYR A 227 3.67 -7.86 -2.59
C TYR A 227 5.13 -8.23 -2.30
N LYS A 228 5.46 -8.60 -1.06
CA LYS A 228 6.77 -9.19 -0.70
C LYS A 228 7.08 -10.39 -1.60
N LYS A 229 6.18 -11.38 -1.63
CA LYS A 229 6.37 -12.58 -2.44
C LYS A 229 6.56 -12.22 -3.91
N ARG A 230 5.72 -11.31 -4.43
CA ARG A 230 5.76 -10.91 -5.83
C ARG A 230 7.08 -10.23 -6.21
N LEU A 231 7.62 -9.38 -5.34
CA LEU A 231 8.94 -8.77 -5.51
C LEU A 231 10.05 -9.82 -5.48
N GLU A 232 10.03 -10.74 -4.51
CA GLU A 232 11.02 -11.82 -4.37
C GLU A 232 11.01 -12.78 -5.58
N ASP A 233 9.81 -13.13 -6.07
CA ASP A 233 9.64 -13.97 -7.27
C ASP A 233 10.26 -13.33 -8.54
N HIS A 234 10.44 -12.00 -8.55
CA HIS A 234 11.11 -11.25 -9.62
C HIS A 234 12.56 -10.87 -9.29
N GLY A 235 13.16 -11.47 -8.26
CA GLY A 235 14.55 -11.24 -7.88
C GLY A 235 14.81 -9.89 -7.21
N ILE A 236 13.77 -9.17 -6.79
CA ILE A 236 13.94 -7.94 -6.03
C ILE A 236 14.28 -8.29 -4.58
N LYS A 237 15.35 -7.69 -4.06
CA LYS A 237 15.73 -7.86 -2.65
C LYS A 237 14.67 -7.22 -1.76
N VAL A 238 14.11 -8.01 -0.84
CA VAL A 238 13.15 -7.53 0.16
C VAL A 238 13.68 -7.76 1.56
N THR A 239 13.67 -6.71 2.38
CA THR A 239 13.78 -6.81 3.84
C THR A 239 12.39 -6.73 4.43
N TRP A 240 11.95 -7.76 5.13
CA TRP A 240 10.62 -7.82 5.70
C TRP A 240 10.67 -7.82 7.22
N CYS A 241 9.86 -6.96 7.83
CA CYS A 241 9.65 -6.88 9.27
C CYS A 241 8.17 -7.12 9.56
N HIS A 242 7.87 -8.11 10.39
CA HIS A 242 6.50 -8.40 10.81
C HIS A 242 6.32 -8.13 12.30
N LEU A 243 5.41 -7.21 12.63
CA LEU A 243 5.07 -6.89 14.00
C LEU A 243 3.98 -7.85 14.49
N GLN A 244 4.39 -8.86 15.26
CA GLN A 244 3.52 -9.90 15.82
C GLN A 244 2.40 -9.35 16.72
N GLU A 245 2.65 -8.23 17.38
CA GLU A 245 1.69 -7.53 18.25
C GLU A 245 1.20 -6.20 17.63
N GLY A 246 1.63 -5.92 16.39
CA GLY A 246 1.30 -4.68 15.70
C GLY A 246 -0.12 -4.70 15.12
N PHE A 247 -0.66 -3.51 14.94
CA PHE A 247 -1.92 -3.25 14.24
C PHE A 247 -1.75 -2.08 13.25
N HIS A 248 -2.78 -1.80 12.46
CA HIS A 248 -2.68 -0.74 11.46
C HIS A 248 -2.37 0.62 12.11
N GLY A 249 -1.39 1.36 11.57
CA GLY A 249 -0.99 2.67 12.09
C GLY A 249 -0.12 2.64 13.35
N THR A 250 0.35 1.48 13.82
CA THR A 250 1.21 1.36 15.01
C THR A 250 2.44 2.27 14.96
N VAL A 251 3.10 2.41 13.80
CA VAL A 251 4.30 3.28 13.67
C VAL A 251 3.96 4.75 13.88
N PHE A 252 2.87 5.22 13.26
CA PHE A 252 2.39 6.58 13.47
C PHE A 252 2.06 6.83 14.94
N LEU A 253 1.31 5.92 15.58
CA LEU A 253 0.89 6.06 16.97
C LEU A 253 2.05 5.94 17.96
N ALA A 254 3.06 5.10 17.72
CA ALA A 254 4.22 4.97 18.59
C ALA A 254 5.09 6.25 18.56
N LEU A 255 5.30 6.82 17.36
CA LEU A 255 6.11 8.03 17.20
C LEU A 255 5.36 9.31 17.59
N TRP A 256 4.02 9.30 17.52
CA TRP A 256 3.18 10.39 18.00
C TRP A 256 2.91 10.29 19.52
N GLY A 257 2.73 9.06 20.01
CA GLY A 257 2.38 8.68 21.38
C GLY A 257 3.55 8.51 22.33
N GLY A 258 4.81 8.74 21.91
CA GLY A 258 5.96 8.88 22.81
C GLY A 258 5.85 10.01 23.87
N LEU A 259 4.71 10.71 23.93
CA LEU A 259 4.31 11.66 24.98
C LEU A 259 3.20 11.13 25.92
N VAL A 260 2.63 9.96 25.65
CA VAL A 260 1.79 9.19 26.59
C VAL A 260 2.58 7.99 27.08
N ALA A 261 3.83 8.22 27.46
CA ALA A 261 4.48 7.32 28.39
C ALA A 261 3.71 7.45 29.70
N PHE A 262 3.02 6.40 30.12
CA PHE A 262 2.84 6.19 31.56
C PHE A 262 4.25 6.11 32.11
N ARG A 263 4.69 7.19 32.78
CA ARG A 263 5.82 7.10 33.68
C ARG A 263 5.43 6.07 34.73
N SER A 264 6.05 4.90 34.67
CA SER A 264 6.16 4.01 35.82
C SER A 264 6.91 4.74 36.94
#